data_AF-A0A183SQ21-F1
#
_entry.id   AF-A0A183SQ21-F1
#
_cell.length_a   1.000
_cell.length_b   1.000
_cell.length_c   1.000
_cell.angle_alpha   90.00
_cell.angle_beta   90.00
_cell.angle_gamma   90.00
#
_symmetry.space_group_name_H-M   'P 1'
#
loop_
_entity.id
_entity.type
_entity.pdbx_description
1 polymer ?
#
loop_
_entity_poly.entity_id
_entity_poly.type
_entity_poly.pdbx_seq_one_letter_code
_entity_poly.pdbx_strand_id
1 'polypeptide(L)'
;MPTTGFKDIKFNSVDRLINRTSHLGKYAIDEHGLPLNPCGRTGIQGRGCLRYWGPNHAADPIVSRWKVNSADKRCLHESSQRPILQFVSILRQTGQWAFPGVSHDTYDFSADSVSFNPAQIQEHLGFGGKGT
;
A
#
# COMPACT_ATOMS: atom_id res chain seq x y z
N MET A 1 32.39 -3.02 6.03
CA MET A 1 31.19 -3.36 5.22
C MET A 1 31.32 -2.64 3.89
N PRO A 2 31.11 -3.28 2.72
CA PRO A 2 31.61 -2.78 1.44
C PRO A 2 30.93 -1.44 1.08
N THR A 3 31.72 -0.38 0.99
CA THR A 3 31.31 1.03 0.81
C THR A 3 31.22 1.47 -0.65
N THR A 4 31.33 0.55 -1.61
CA THR A 4 31.57 0.88 -3.02
C THR A 4 30.32 0.92 -3.92
N GLY A 5 29.11 0.67 -3.39
CA GLY A 5 27.90 0.54 -4.22
C GLY A 5 26.84 1.66 -4.16
N PHE A 6 26.90 2.59 -3.19
CA PHE A 6 25.81 3.56 -2.96
C PHE A 6 26.06 4.96 -3.51
N LYS A 7 27.31 5.29 -3.89
CA LYS A 7 27.67 6.65 -4.34
C LYS A 7 26.97 7.09 -5.63
N ASP A 8 26.49 6.13 -6.43
CA ASP A 8 25.87 6.42 -7.73
C ASP A 8 24.33 6.42 -7.70
N ILE A 9 23.72 6.35 -6.51
CA ILE A 9 22.26 6.39 -6.38
C ILE A 9 21.74 7.82 -6.58
N LYS A 10 20.82 7.99 -7.53
CA LYS A 10 20.14 9.27 -7.76
C LYS A 10 18.87 9.40 -6.91
N PHE A 11 19.02 9.88 -5.68
CA PHE A 11 17.88 10.17 -4.80
C PHE A 11 16.98 11.29 -5.35
N ASN A 12 15.73 11.35 -4.87
CA ASN A 12 14.71 12.32 -5.30
C ASN A 12 14.47 12.36 -6.82
N SER A 13 14.72 11.26 -7.52
CA SER A 13 14.53 11.12 -8.97
C SER A 13 14.23 9.66 -9.35
N VAL A 14 13.94 9.42 -10.63
CA VAL A 14 13.92 8.05 -11.17
C VAL A 14 15.36 7.65 -11.49
N ASP A 15 15.86 6.64 -10.77
CA ASP A 15 17.20 6.08 -10.93
C ASP A 15 17.11 4.77 -11.70
N ARG A 16 17.32 4.86 -13.02
CA ARG A 16 17.13 3.75 -13.98
C ARG A 16 15.70 3.21 -13.91
N LEU A 17 15.54 2.04 -13.30
CA LEU A 17 14.31 1.27 -13.16
C LEU A 17 13.61 1.52 -11.81
N ILE A 18 14.25 2.24 -10.90
CA ILE A 18 13.75 2.45 -9.53
C ILE A 18 13.28 3.89 -9.40
N ASN A 19 11.99 4.09 -9.13
CA ASN A 19 11.50 5.39 -8.70
C ASN A 19 11.93 5.64 -7.26
N ARG A 20 12.79 6.64 -7.04
CA ARG A 20 13.26 7.05 -5.71
C ARG A 20 12.64 8.36 -5.26
N THR A 21 11.61 8.84 -5.92
CA THR A 21 10.86 10.03 -5.48
C THR A 21 9.93 9.67 -4.32
N SER A 22 9.55 10.64 -3.50
CA SER A 22 8.58 10.43 -2.43
C SER A 22 7.29 11.16 -2.77
N HIS A 23 6.15 10.53 -2.46
CA HIS A 23 4.84 11.18 -2.53
C HIS A 23 4.66 12.29 -1.47
N LEU A 24 5.55 12.37 -0.48
CA LEU A 24 5.59 13.45 0.53
C LEU A 24 6.49 14.63 0.11
N GLY A 25 6.98 14.64 -1.14
CA GLY A 25 7.93 15.64 -1.62
C GLY A 25 9.39 15.25 -1.43
N LYS A 26 10.32 16.18 -1.69
CA LYS A 26 11.76 15.89 -1.64
C LYS A 26 12.21 15.60 -0.20
N TYR A 27 12.90 14.49 0.01
CA TYR A 27 13.52 14.15 1.29
C TYR A 27 14.97 14.61 1.35
N ALA A 28 15.42 14.96 2.55
CA ALA A 28 16.79 15.38 2.81
C ALA A 28 17.77 14.20 2.73
N ILE A 29 19.02 14.52 2.39
CA ILE A 29 20.15 13.60 2.40
C ILE A 29 21.12 14.07 3.49
N ASP A 30 21.61 13.16 4.33
CA ASP A 30 22.55 13.47 5.41
C ASP A 30 24.01 13.66 4.93
N GLU A 31 24.92 14.02 5.84
CA GLU A 31 26.33 14.19 5.52
C GLU A 31 27.03 12.92 5.00
N HIS A 32 26.42 11.74 5.19
CA HIS A 32 26.92 10.46 4.71
C HIS A 32 26.33 10.05 3.35
N GLY A 33 25.49 10.90 2.76
CA GLY A 33 24.85 10.62 1.49
C GLY A 33 23.65 9.67 1.60
N LEU A 34 23.04 9.52 2.78
CA LEU A 34 21.90 8.64 3.02
C LEU A 34 20.59 9.42 3.16
N PRO A 35 19.46 8.86 2.71
CA PRO A 35 18.17 9.53 2.79
C PRO A 35 17.65 9.56 4.22
N LEU A 36 17.20 10.72 4.67
CA LEU A 36 16.51 10.92 5.93
C LEU A 36 15.01 10.67 5.77
N ASN A 37 14.40 10.00 6.75
CA ASN A 37 12.96 9.77 6.77
C ASN A 37 12.21 11.13 6.82
N PRO A 38 11.34 11.44 5.84
CA PRO A 38 10.59 12.70 5.84
C PRO A 38 9.66 12.86 7.05
N CYS A 39 9.31 11.77 7.74
CA CYS A 39 8.49 11.78 8.96
C CYS A 39 9.32 11.91 10.26
N GLY A 40 10.64 12.11 10.18
CA GLY A 40 11.52 12.28 11.34
C GLY A 40 12.20 11.01 11.84
N ARG A 41 12.92 11.13 12.96
CA ARG A 41 13.76 10.07 13.53
C ARG A 41 12.93 8.90 14.04
N THR A 42 13.32 7.68 13.72
CA THR A 42 12.68 6.43 14.14
C THR A 42 13.42 5.69 15.26
N GLY A 43 14.58 6.19 15.69
CA GLY A 43 15.43 5.54 16.69
C GLY A 43 16.36 4.44 16.13
N ILE A 44 16.30 4.18 14.81
CA ILE A 44 17.18 3.22 14.11
C ILE A 44 17.79 3.86 12.86
N GLN A 45 18.98 3.38 12.47
CA GLN A 45 19.67 3.77 11.23
C GLN A 45 19.83 2.56 10.30
N GLY A 46 20.08 2.82 9.02
CA GLY A 46 20.15 1.78 8.00
C GLY A 46 18.81 1.53 7.30
N ARG A 47 18.79 0.55 6.40
CA ARG A 47 17.56 0.12 5.69
C ARG A 47 16.70 -0.86 6.49
N GLY A 48 17.27 -1.52 7.50
CA GLY A 48 16.66 -2.70 8.09
C GLY A 48 16.37 -3.76 7.03
N CYS A 49 15.15 -4.28 7.01
CA CYS A 49 14.69 -5.28 6.04
C CYS A 49 14.17 -4.68 4.71
N LEU A 50 14.22 -3.35 4.54
CA LEU A 50 13.74 -2.70 3.32
C LEU A 50 14.69 -2.92 2.14
N ARG A 51 14.11 -3.02 0.95
CA ARG A 51 14.86 -3.29 -0.28
C ARG A 51 15.71 -2.09 -0.67
N TYR A 52 15.16 -0.88 -0.65
CA TYR A 52 15.84 0.34 -1.10
C TYR A 52 16.12 1.33 0.02
N TRP A 53 17.17 2.13 -0.19
CA TRP A 53 17.38 3.37 0.53
C TRP A 53 16.35 4.40 0.07
N GLY A 54 15.70 5.06 1.05
CA GLY A 54 14.67 6.06 0.79
C GLY A 54 13.28 5.41 0.63
N PRO A 55 12.41 5.97 -0.21
CA PRO A 55 11.06 5.44 -0.45
C PRO A 55 11.09 4.00 -0.98
N ASN A 56 10.16 3.17 -0.47
CA ASN A 56 9.90 1.81 -0.95
C ASN A 56 8.42 1.78 -1.37
N HIS A 57 8.15 1.90 -2.68
CA HIS A 57 6.79 2.05 -3.19
C HIS A 57 6.02 0.72 -3.17
N ALA A 58 4.75 0.81 -2.76
CA ALA A 58 3.78 -0.26 -2.85
C ALA A 58 2.49 0.29 -3.47
N ALA A 59 1.68 -0.61 -4.02
CA ALA A 59 0.37 -0.30 -4.56
C ALA A 59 -0.66 -1.28 -3.97
N ASP A 60 -1.76 -0.74 -3.46
CA ASP A 60 -2.88 -1.51 -2.92
C ASP A 60 -4.10 -1.31 -3.83
N PRO A 61 -4.33 -2.17 -4.84
CA PRO A 61 -5.52 -2.07 -5.67
C PRO A 61 -6.77 -2.40 -4.83
N ILE A 62 -7.76 -1.50 -4.86
CA ILE A 62 -9.03 -1.68 -4.17
C ILE A 62 -10.11 -1.93 -5.22
N VAL A 63 -10.53 -3.20 -5.35
CA VAL A 63 -11.70 -3.58 -6.15
C VAL A 63 -12.91 -3.58 -5.24
N SER A 64 -13.94 -2.83 -5.62
CA SER A 64 -15.15 -2.67 -4.81
C SER A 64 -16.42 -2.78 -5.65
N ARG A 65 -17.52 -3.17 -4.99
CA ARG A 65 -18.88 -3.19 -5.55
C ARG A 65 -19.91 -2.91 -4.46
N TRP A 66 -21.11 -2.49 -4.86
CA TRP A 66 -22.22 -2.40 -3.92
C TRP A 66 -22.73 -3.79 -3.53
N LYS A 67 -23.05 -3.99 -2.24
CA LYS A 67 -23.82 -5.16 -1.81
C LYS A 67 -25.23 -5.03 -2.37
N VAL A 68 -25.71 -6.08 -3.04
CA VAL A 68 -27.08 -6.17 -3.54
C VAL A 68 -27.79 -7.36 -2.89
N ASN A 69 -29.11 -7.27 -2.76
CA ASN A 69 -29.96 -8.38 -2.31
C ASN A 69 -30.40 -9.25 -3.50
N SER A 70 -31.23 -10.27 -3.23
CA SER A 70 -31.76 -11.18 -4.26
C SER A 70 -32.65 -10.50 -5.32
N ALA A 71 -33.06 -9.25 -5.11
CA ALA A 71 -33.82 -8.46 -6.07
C ALA A 71 -32.95 -7.40 -6.76
N ASP A 72 -31.62 -7.56 -6.75
CA ASP A 72 -30.63 -6.64 -7.31
C ASP A 72 -30.71 -5.19 -6.77
N LYS A 73 -31.33 -4.99 -5.60
CA LYS A 73 -31.36 -3.69 -4.92
C LYS A 73 -30.20 -3.56 -3.95
N ARG A 74 -29.60 -2.37 -3.90
CA ARG A 74 -28.52 -2.06 -2.96
C ARG A 74 -28.97 -2.27 -1.52
N CYS A 75 -28.22 -3.05 -0.77
CA CYS A 75 -28.45 -3.20 0.66
C CYS A 75 -28.03 -1.94 1.39
N LEU A 76 -28.90 -1.43 2.26
CA LEU A 76 -28.62 -0.28 3.12
C LEU A 76 -28.14 -0.77 4.49
N HIS A 77 -27.18 -0.06 5.06
CA HIS A 77 -26.75 -0.27 6.43
C HIS A 77 -27.79 0.27 7.41
N GLU A 78 -28.17 -0.54 8.39
CA GLU A 78 -29.32 -0.31 9.28
C GLU A 78 -29.30 1.04 9.99
N SER A 79 -28.17 1.46 10.55
CA SER A 79 -28.11 2.73 11.30
C SER A 79 -27.87 3.94 10.40
N SER A 80 -26.96 3.82 9.42
CA SER A 80 -26.59 4.97 8.58
C SER A 80 -27.53 5.23 7.40
N GLN A 81 -28.38 4.24 7.05
CA GLN A 81 -29.23 4.25 5.86
C GLN A 81 -28.47 4.48 4.54
N ARG A 82 -27.16 4.20 4.52
CA ARG A 82 -26.30 4.30 3.33
C ARG A 82 -26.08 2.93 2.68
N PRO A 83 -25.89 2.87 1.35
CA PRO A 83 -25.53 1.62 0.68
C PRO A 83 -24.26 0.99 1.24
N ILE A 84 -24.26 -0.34 1.38
CA ILE A 84 -23.12 -1.12 1.88
C ILE A 84 -22.14 -1.39 0.73
N LEU A 85 -20.87 -1.05 0.92
CA LEU A 85 -19.80 -1.34 -0.03
C LEU A 85 -19.08 -2.65 0.36
N GLN A 86 -18.86 -3.51 -0.62
CA GLN A 86 -18.02 -4.69 -0.51
C GLN A 86 -16.71 -4.41 -1.23
N PHE A 87 -15.61 -4.97 -0.72
CA PHE A 87 -14.34 -4.96 -1.41
C PHE A 87 -13.63 -6.31 -1.28
N VAL A 88 -12.66 -6.51 -2.17
CA VAL A 88 -11.84 -7.71 -2.19
C VAL A 88 -10.70 -7.60 -1.16
N SER A 89 -10.58 -8.61 -0.30
CA SER A 89 -9.47 -8.73 0.64
C SER A 89 -8.75 -10.07 0.47
N ILE A 90 -7.56 -10.18 1.07
CA ILE A 90 -6.83 -11.44 1.21
C ILE A 90 -6.64 -11.78 2.69
N LEU A 91 -6.70 -13.07 3.02
CA LEU A 91 -6.33 -13.57 4.34
C LEU A 91 -4.87 -14.05 4.27
N ARG A 92 -3.97 -13.36 4.97
CA ARG A 92 -2.56 -13.74 5.03
C ARG A 92 -2.40 -15.01 5.85
N GLN A 93 -1.29 -15.73 5.65
CA GLN A 93 -0.92 -16.89 6.49
C GLN A 93 -0.83 -16.54 7.99
N THR A 94 -0.60 -15.25 8.31
CA THR A 94 -0.63 -14.71 9.67
C THR A 94 -2.04 -14.62 10.28
N GLY A 95 -3.09 -14.96 9.52
CA GLY A 95 -4.49 -14.85 9.95
C GLY A 95 -5.07 -13.43 9.87
N GLN A 96 -4.33 -12.47 9.32
CA GLN A 96 -4.79 -11.09 9.18
C GLN A 96 -5.36 -10.83 7.79
N TRP A 97 -6.52 -10.15 7.75
CA TRP A 97 -7.09 -9.60 6.52
C TRP A 97 -6.30 -8.38 6.06
N ALA A 98 -6.07 -8.27 4.76
CA ALA A 98 -5.36 -7.15 4.14
C ALA A 98 -5.89 -6.85 2.74
N PHE A 99 -5.55 -5.67 2.22
CA PHE A 99 -5.69 -5.38 0.80
C PHE A 99 -4.75 -6.29 -0.02
N PRO A 100 -5.11 -6.61 -1.28
CA PRO A 100 -4.27 -7.38 -2.20
C PRO A 100 -3.12 -6.53 -2.75
N GLY A 101 -2.30 -5.98 -1.84
CA GLY A 101 -1.20 -5.10 -2.16
C GLY A 101 0.00 -5.80 -2.78
N VAL A 102 0.74 -5.04 -3.58
CA VAL A 102 1.98 -5.46 -4.22
C VAL A 102 3.07 -4.41 -4.01
N SER A 103 4.31 -4.84 -3.76
CA SER A 103 5.48 -3.96 -3.84
C SER A 103 5.82 -3.70 -5.30
N HIS A 104 6.04 -2.45 -5.69
CA HIS A 104 6.31 -2.09 -7.08
C HIS A 104 7.78 -2.37 -7.44
N ASP A 105 8.12 -3.64 -7.70
CA ASP A 105 9.48 -4.08 -8.05
C ASP A 105 9.57 -5.19 -9.10
N THR A 106 8.45 -5.64 -9.66
CA THR A 106 8.44 -6.70 -10.66
C THR A 106 7.91 -6.14 -11.97
N TYR A 107 8.77 -6.11 -12.99
CA TYR A 107 8.45 -5.80 -14.39
C TYR A 107 7.46 -6.77 -15.05
N ASP A 108 6.74 -7.55 -14.25
CA ASP A 108 5.76 -8.52 -14.69
C ASP A 108 4.45 -8.23 -13.96
N PHE A 109 3.78 -7.17 -14.40
CA PHE A 109 2.35 -7.03 -14.15
C PHE A 109 1.63 -7.87 -15.20
N SER A 110 1.72 -9.20 -15.10
CA SER A 110 0.54 -9.98 -15.43
C SER A 110 -0.37 -9.84 -14.21
N ALA A 111 -1.39 -8.98 -14.33
CA ALA A 111 -2.57 -9.13 -13.50
C ALA A 111 -3.31 -10.37 -14.01
N ASP A 112 -2.66 -11.52 -13.96
CA ASP A 112 -3.29 -12.79 -14.29
C ASP A 112 -4.41 -12.96 -13.27
N SER A 113 -5.60 -13.18 -13.83
CA SER A 113 -6.88 -13.24 -13.14
C SER A 113 -6.74 -13.79 -11.72
N VAL A 114 -6.90 -12.93 -10.72
CA VAL A 114 -7.06 -13.40 -9.34
C VAL A 114 -8.48 -13.93 -9.23
N SER A 115 -8.62 -15.26 -9.22
CA SER A 115 -9.89 -15.92 -8.92
C SER A 115 -10.19 -15.74 -7.44
N PHE A 116 -11.17 -14.90 -7.11
CA PHE A 116 -11.55 -14.65 -5.73
C PHE A 116 -12.52 -15.73 -5.25
N ASN A 117 -12.16 -16.40 -4.16
CA ASN A 117 -13.13 -17.19 -3.41
C ASN A 117 -14.14 -16.22 -2.76
N PRO A 118 -15.46 -16.44 -2.86
CA PRO A 118 -16.46 -15.63 -2.16
C PRO A 118 -16.21 -15.45 -0.65
N ALA A 119 -15.51 -16.41 -0.01
CA ALA A 119 -15.09 -16.30 1.39
C ALA A 119 -14.08 -15.16 1.67
N GLN A 120 -13.48 -14.58 0.63
CA GLN A 120 -12.50 -13.49 0.71
C GLN A 120 -13.09 -12.13 0.32
N ILE A 121 -14.43 -12.04 0.20
CA ILE A 121 -15.14 -10.77 0.01
C ILE A 121 -15.51 -10.25 1.40
N GLN A 122 -14.92 -9.12 1.78
CA GLN A 122 -15.23 -8.46 3.05
C GLN A 122 -16.26 -7.35 2.82
N GLU A 123 -17.22 -7.27 3.74
CA GLU A 123 -18.16 -6.17 3.81
C GLU A 123 -17.60 -5.08 4.74
N HIS A 124 -17.57 -3.84 4.27
CA HIS A 124 -17.21 -2.71 5.11
C HIS A 124 -18.35 -1.71 5.17
N LEU A 125 -18.74 -1.38 6.39
CA LEU A 125 -19.77 -0.40 6.67
C LEU A 125 -19.12 0.98 6.55
N GLY A 126 -19.64 1.81 5.65
CA GLY A 126 -19.03 3.09 5.30
C GLY A 126 -18.70 3.95 6.52
N PHE A 127 -17.59 4.69 6.42
CA PHE A 127 -17.03 5.57 7.46
C PHE A 127 -18.10 6.32 8.24
N GLY A 128 -18.37 5.87 9.46
CA GLY A 128 -19.07 6.64 10.47
C GLY A 128 -18.12 7.72 10.98
N GLY A 129 -18.38 8.98 10.62
CA GLY A 129 -17.77 10.10 11.30
C GLY A 129 -18.06 9.97 12.79
N LYS A 130 -17.01 9.95 13.62
CA LYS A 130 -17.16 10.05 15.06
C LYS A 130 -17.76 11.42 15.35
N GLY A 131 -19.03 11.45 15.75
CA GLY A 131 -19.59 12.55 16.50
C GLY A 131 -18.76 12.72 17.78
N THR A 132 -18.49 13.98 18.09
CA THR A 132 -17.74 14.51 19.23
C THR A 132 -18.17 13.93 20.56
#